data_AF-A0A7C5LBQ9-F1
#
_entry.id   AF-A0A7C5LBQ9-F1
#
_cell.length_a   1.000
_cell.length_b   1.000
_cell.length_c   1.000
_cell.angle_alpha   90.00
_cell.angle_beta   90.00
_cell.angle_gamma   90.00
#
_symmetry.space_group_name_H-M   'P 1'
#
loop_
_entity.id
_entity.type
_entity.pdbx_description
1 polymer ?
#
loop_
_entity_poly.entity_id
_entity_poly.type
_entity_poly.pdbx_seq_one_letter_code
_entity_poly.pdbx_strand_id
1 'polypeptide(L)'
;MRDWWIDGETGLPQEAAEKIKKKISSTSEGVLIGEALLIGLDGIKPVKPLSLGSSNQYFLDVVSANITIPSKTDDKSDIVEADMNGLASLRLPTVKKYVRKGRPELGFLAEEMPAEVRTSQGDIDLKALIAVLTAKVKRLEEAVLGGGGTV
;
A
#
# COMPACT_ATOMS: atom_id res chain seq x y z
N MET A 1 -0.40 24.38 40.27
CA MET A 1 0.40 24.14 39.06
C MET A 1 0.81 22.68 39.10
N ARG A 2 0.38 21.84 38.14
CA ARG A 2 0.87 20.45 38.09
C ARG A 2 2.12 20.48 37.22
N ASP A 3 3.28 20.39 37.84
CA ASP A 3 4.54 20.21 37.13
C ASP A 3 4.48 18.81 36.50
N TRP A 4 4.18 18.75 35.21
CA TRP A 4 4.41 17.55 34.43
C TRP A 4 5.92 17.40 34.29
N TRP A 5 6.51 16.49 35.07
CA TRP A 5 7.93 16.17 34.97
C TRP A 5 8.18 15.60 33.57
N ILE A 6 8.83 16.40 32.73
CA ILE A 6 9.24 16.04 31.38
C ILE A 6 10.51 15.20 31.52
N ASP A 7 10.53 14.04 30.88
CA ASP A 7 11.73 13.20 30.73
C ASP A 7 12.74 13.95 29.86
N GLY A 8 13.92 14.25 30.42
CA GLY A 8 14.95 15.07 29.78
C GLY A 8 15.60 14.43 28.54
N GLU A 9 15.35 13.14 28.29
CA GLU A 9 15.87 12.41 27.14
C GLU A 9 14.90 12.45 25.95
N THR A 10 13.61 12.29 26.21
CA THR A 10 12.57 12.18 25.16
C THR A 10 11.75 13.45 24.95
N GLY A 11 11.78 14.38 25.90
CA GLY A 11 10.94 15.58 25.87
C GLY A 11 9.45 15.30 26.10
N LEU A 12 9.10 14.10 26.59
CA LEU A 12 7.74 13.67 26.85
C LEU A 12 7.42 13.66 28.35
N PRO A 13 6.14 13.74 28.76
CA PRO A 13 5.76 13.46 30.14
C PRO A 13 6.28 12.09 30.59
N GLN A 14 6.80 12.00 31.81
CA GLN A 14 7.50 10.81 32.33
C GLN A 14 6.73 9.49 32.12
N GLU A 15 5.42 9.46 32.37
CA GLU A 15 4.58 8.27 32.16
C GLU A 15 4.54 7.83 30.68
N ALA A 16 4.50 8.79 29.75
CA ALA A 16 4.53 8.50 28.31
C ALA A 16 5.92 8.02 27.87
N ALA A 17 6.97 8.64 28.40
CA ALA A 17 8.36 8.22 28.16
C ALA A 17 8.58 6.78 28.62
N GLU A 18 8.14 6.40 29.82
CA GLU A 18 8.24 5.02 30.31
C GLU A 18 7.48 4.01 29.44
N LYS A 19 6.28 4.35 28.98
CA LYS A 19 5.50 3.49 28.08
C LYS A 19 6.21 3.26 26.75
N ILE A 20 6.88 4.26 26.21
CA ILE A 20 7.65 4.14 24.95
C ILE A 20 8.93 3.36 25.18
N LYS A 21 9.69 3.66 26.25
CA LYS A 21 10.93 2.94 26.58
C LYS A 21 10.67 1.44 26.76
N LYS A 22 9.53 1.03 27.33
CA LYS A 22 9.11 -0.39 27.43
C LYS A 22 8.88 -1.07 26.08
N LYS A 23 8.64 -0.30 25.01
CA LYS A 23 8.47 -0.82 23.66
C LYS A 23 9.75 -0.75 22.85
N ILE A 24 10.86 -0.25 23.38
CA ILE A 24 12.10 -0.12 22.62
C ILE A 24 13.15 -0.99 23.29
N SER A 25 13.74 -1.92 22.54
CA SER A 25 14.84 -2.75 23.04
C SER A 25 16.01 -2.73 22.07
N SER A 26 17.23 -2.79 22.63
CA SER A 26 18.44 -2.96 21.84
C SER A 26 18.67 -4.45 21.60
N THR A 27 19.07 -4.81 20.38
CA THR A 27 19.44 -6.17 19.99
C THR A 27 20.84 -6.16 19.39
N SER A 28 21.41 -7.34 19.12
CA SER A 28 22.69 -7.45 18.40
C SER A 28 22.63 -6.92 16.96
N GLU A 29 21.42 -6.76 16.40
CA GLU A 29 21.20 -6.35 15.02
C GLU A 29 20.71 -4.90 14.87
N GLY A 30 20.39 -4.22 15.98
CA GLY A 30 19.89 -2.84 15.96
C GLY A 30 18.90 -2.54 17.08
N VAL A 31 17.90 -1.70 16.78
CA VAL A 31 16.86 -1.30 17.72
C VAL A 31 15.54 -1.93 17.31
N LEU A 32 14.94 -2.71 18.21
CA LEU A 32 13.61 -3.28 18.04
C LEU A 32 12.56 -2.31 18.62
N ILE A 33 11.59 -1.92 17.79
CA ILE A 33 10.42 -1.15 18.18
C ILE A 33 9.21 -2.08 18.27
N GLY A 34 8.68 -2.17 19.49
CA GLY A 34 7.73 -3.15 19.94
C GLY A 34 8.29 -4.56 19.78
N GLU A 35 7.53 -5.39 19.08
CA GLU A 35 7.92 -6.73 18.66
C GLU A 35 7.86 -6.86 17.12
N ALA A 36 7.78 -5.72 16.41
CA ALA A 36 7.32 -5.67 15.04
C ALA A 36 8.37 -5.14 14.06
N LEU A 37 9.12 -4.10 14.43
CA LEU A 37 10.04 -3.39 13.51
C LEU A 37 11.46 -3.38 14.07
N LEU A 38 12.42 -3.86 13.29
CA LEU A 38 13.85 -3.78 13.56
C LEU A 38 14.45 -2.66 12.72
N ILE A 39 15.09 -1.70 13.38
CA ILE A 39 15.88 -0.65 12.77
C ILE A 39 17.35 -1.04 12.89
N GLY A 40 17.93 -1.50 11.80
CA GLY A 40 19.33 -1.92 11.71
C GLY A 40 20.13 -1.08 10.72
N LEU A 41 21.40 -1.46 10.51
CA LEU A 41 22.29 -0.82 9.53
C LEU A 41 21.81 -1.02 8.08
N ASP A 42 21.05 -2.08 7.83
CA ASP A 42 20.43 -2.41 6.55
C ASP A 42 19.06 -1.74 6.33
N GLY A 43 18.60 -0.95 7.31
CA GLY A 43 17.37 -0.16 7.22
C GLY A 43 16.27 -0.60 8.20
N ILE A 44 15.03 -0.26 7.88
CA ILE A 44 13.84 -0.58 8.68
C ILE A 44 13.18 -1.82 8.08
N LYS A 45 13.12 -2.91 8.84
CA LYS A 45 12.54 -4.18 8.39
C LYS A 45 11.57 -4.73 9.44
N PRO A 46 10.48 -5.39 9.02
CA PRO A 46 9.60 -6.02 9.98
C PRO A 46 10.17 -7.39 10.42
N VAL A 47 9.94 -7.77 11.68
CA VAL A 47 10.38 -9.06 12.23
C VAL A 47 9.59 -10.23 11.62
N LYS A 48 8.34 -9.97 11.23
CA LYS A 48 7.44 -10.85 10.48
C LYS A 48 6.67 -10.01 9.46
N PRO A 49 6.11 -10.57 8.38
CA PRO A 49 5.31 -9.80 7.42
C PRO A 49 4.29 -8.88 8.11
N LEU A 50 4.31 -7.60 7.75
CA LEU A 50 3.54 -6.54 8.41
C LEU A 50 3.00 -5.57 7.37
N SER A 51 1.77 -5.09 7.59
CA SER A 51 1.21 -3.99 6.82
C SER A 51 1.67 -2.64 7.35
N LEU A 52 2.06 -1.74 6.45
CA LEU A 52 2.39 -0.35 6.79
C LEU A 52 1.13 0.53 6.65
N GLY A 53 0.50 0.82 7.78
CA GLY A 53 -0.72 1.63 7.85
C GLY A 53 -2.01 0.83 7.61
N SER A 54 -3.12 1.54 7.52
CA SER A 54 -4.48 1.04 7.31
C SER A 54 -5.37 2.11 6.66
N SER A 55 -6.59 1.77 6.21
CA SER A 55 -7.52 2.72 5.58
C SER A 55 -7.89 3.91 6.48
N ASN A 56 -7.83 3.74 7.80
CA ASN A 56 -8.06 4.81 8.79
C ASN A 56 -6.77 5.44 9.36
N GLN A 57 -5.61 4.80 9.15
CA GLN A 57 -4.30 5.30 9.62
C GLN A 57 -3.25 5.05 8.53
N TYR A 58 -3.28 5.89 7.50
CA TYR A 58 -2.42 5.79 6.32
C TYR A 58 -1.33 6.85 6.31
N PHE A 59 -0.24 6.57 5.59
CA PHE A 59 0.79 7.54 5.28
C PHE A 59 0.28 8.56 4.26
N LEU A 60 0.48 9.85 4.52
CA LEU A 60 0.08 10.91 3.59
C LEU A 60 0.89 10.89 2.30
N ASP A 61 2.18 10.54 2.41
CA ASP A 61 3.11 10.43 1.31
C ASP A 61 4.17 9.38 1.63
N VAL A 62 4.64 8.68 0.60
CA VAL A 62 5.74 7.72 0.67
C VAL A 62 6.66 8.02 -0.50
N VAL A 63 7.79 8.67 -0.21
CA VAL A 63 8.81 8.99 -1.21
C VAL A 63 9.74 7.79 -1.35
N SER A 64 9.74 7.17 -2.53
CA SER A 64 10.66 6.07 -2.84
C SER A 64 11.23 6.22 -4.25
N ALA A 65 12.48 5.78 -4.43
CA ALA A 65 13.07 5.62 -5.76
C ALA A 65 12.53 4.37 -6.49
N ASN A 66 12.25 3.29 -5.74
CA ASN A 66 11.80 2.01 -6.30
C ASN A 66 10.78 1.32 -5.38
N ILE A 67 9.86 0.58 -5.98
CA ILE A 67 8.91 -0.28 -5.24
C ILE A 67 9.00 -1.68 -5.82
N THR A 68 9.38 -2.64 -4.99
CA THR A 68 9.39 -4.06 -5.35
C THR A 68 8.18 -4.75 -4.76
N ILE A 69 7.37 -5.41 -5.61
CA ILE A 69 6.27 -6.26 -5.18
C ILE A 69 6.76 -7.70 -5.23
N PRO A 70 7.15 -8.32 -4.09
CA PRO A 70 7.55 -9.72 -4.08
C PRO A 70 6.36 -10.60 -4.49
N SER A 71 6.63 -11.57 -5.35
CA SER A 71 5.60 -12.48 -5.88
C SER A 71 6.19 -13.89 -6.03
N LYS A 72 6.30 -14.60 -4.91
CA LYS A 72 6.83 -15.98 -4.92
C LYS A 72 5.71 -16.95 -5.30
N THR A 73 6.06 -18.01 -6.01
CA THR A 73 5.10 -19.06 -6.39
C THR A 73 4.57 -19.79 -5.16
N ASP A 74 5.41 -20.02 -4.15
CA ASP A 74 5.05 -20.72 -2.91
C ASP A 74 4.02 -19.95 -2.06
N ASP A 75 3.85 -18.64 -2.31
CA ASP A 75 2.83 -17.81 -1.65
C ASP A 75 1.47 -17.85 -2.37
N LYS A 76 1.31 -18.72 -3.38
CA LYS A 76 0.13 -18.80 -4.25
C LYS A 76 -0.36 -20.24 -4.38
N SER A 77 -1.67 -20.41 -4.50
CA SER A 77 -2.31 -21.65 -4.93
C SER A 77 -3.20 -21.38 -6.14
N ASP A 78 -3.57 -22.44 -6.86
CA ASP A 78 -4.63 -22.41 -7.89
C ASP A 78 -4.43 -21.34 -8.97
N ILE A 79 -3.20 -21.21 -9.46
CA ILE A 79 -2.85 -20.24 -10.50
C ILE A 79 -3.52 -20.68 -11.82
N VAL A 80 -4.47 -19.87 -12.28
CA VAL A 80 -5.19 -20.07 -13.54
C VAL A 80 -5.13 -18.80 -14.39
N GLU A 81 -5.28 -18.97 -15.70
CA GLU A 81 -5.39 -17.84 -16.64
C GLU A 81 -6.65 -17.02 -16.37
N ALA A 82 -6.51 -15.70 -16.43
CA ALA A 82 -7.63 -14.78 -16.24
C ALA A 82 -8.47 -14.65 -17.53
N ASP A 83 -9.78 -14.48 -17.39
CA ASP A 83 -10.64 -14.15 -18.54
C ASP A 83 -10.37 -12.72 -19.02
N MET A 84 -9.47 -12.60 -19.98
CA MET A 84 -9.06 -11.33 -20.56
C MET A 84 -10.22 -10.57 -21.24
N ASN A 85 -11.16 -11.28 -21.84
CA ASN A 85 -12.31 -10.65 -22.50
C ASN A 85 -13.29 -10.08 -21.48
N GLY A 86 -13.56 -10.84 -20.41
CA GLY A 86 -14.33 -10.39 -19.26
C GLY A 86 -13.73 -9.13 -18.64
N LEU A 87 -12.44 -9.17 -18.28
CA LEU A 87 -11.72 -8.01 -17.72
C LEU A 87 -11.75 -6.80 -18.65
N ALA A 88 -11.49 -6.98 -19.95
CA ALA A 88 -11.51 -5.89 -20.92
C ALA A 88 -12.90 -5.25 -21.07
N SER A 89 -13.97 -6.02 -20.81
CA SER A 89 -15.36 -5.53 -20.90
C SER A 89 -15.82 -4.70 -19.69
N LEU A 90 -15.13 -4.77 -18.55
CA LEU A 90 -15.49 -4.03 -17.33
C LEU A 90 -15.54 -2.53 -17.58
N ARG A 91 -16.59 -1.85 -17.10
CA ARG A 91 -16.70 -0.39 -17.25
C ARG A 91 -16.04 0.30 -16.06
N LEU A 92 -14.87 0.89 -16.30
CA LEU A 92 -14.24 1.78 -15.32
C LEU A 92 -14.97 3.14 -15.32
N PRO A 93 -15.17 3.76 -14.15
CA PRO A 93 -15.81 5.08 -14.05
C PRO A 93 -14.92 6.17 -14.68
N THR A 94 -15.50 7.34 -14.88
CA THR A 94 -14.75 8.50 -15.36
C THR A 94 -13.84 9.06 -14.26
N VAL A 95 -12.69 9.59 -14.67
CA VAL A 95 -11.77 10.30 -13.76
C VAL A 95 -12.49 11.52 -13.19
N LYS A 96 -12.31 11.75 -11.88
CA LYS A 96 -12.85 12.90 -11.17
C LYS A 96 -11.74 13.82 -10.68
N LYS A 97 -12.09 15.09 -10.54
CA LYS A 97 -11.32 16.09 -9.81
C LYS A 97 -12.00 16.34 -8.47
N TYR A 98 -11.25 16.26 -7.37
CA TYR A 98 -11.76 16.49 -6.03
C TYR A 98 -10.71 17.20 -5.17
N VAL A 99 -11.11 17.67 -3.98
CA VAL A 99 -10.20 18.30 -3.02
C VAL A 99 -10.06 17.40 -1.81
N ARG A 100 -8.86 16.90 -1.55
CA ARG A 100 -8.55 16.06 -0.39
C ARG A 100 -7.65 16.83 0.57
N LYS A 101 -8.14 17.07 1.79
CA LYS A 101 -7.42 17.84 2.83
C LYS A 101 -6.84 19.17 2.30
N GLY A 102 -7.62 19.89 1.49
CA GLY A 102 -7.25 21.18 0.91
C GLY A 102 -6.38 21.12 -0.35
N ARG A 103 -6.05 19.94 -0.87
CA ARG A 103 -5.27 19.78 -2.11
C ARG A 103 -6.13 19.26 -3.25
N PRO A 104 -6.09 19.88 -4.44
CA PRO A 104 -6.77 19.35 -5.61
C PRO A 104 -6.08 18.08 -6.10
N GLU A 105 -6.86 17.02 -6.31
CA GLU A 105 -6.40 15.72 -6.79
C GLU A 105 -7.25 15.26 -7.98
N LEU A 106 -6.65 14.41 -8.83
CA LEU A 106 -7.35 13.65 -9.86
C LEU A 106 -7.35 12.19 -9.46
N GLY A 107 -8.49 11.52 -9.58
CA GLY A 107 -8.60 10.11 -9.21
C GLY A 107 -9.96 9.54 -9.50
N PHE A 108 -10.29 8.47 -8.78
CA PHE A 108 -11.56 7.76 -8.90
C PHE A 108 -12.22 7.65 -7.53
N LEU A 109 -13.56 7.52 -7.52
CA LEU A 109 -14.28 7.14 -6.33
C LEU A 109 -14.33 5.62 -6.25
N ALA A 110 -13.91 5.06 -5.11
CA ALA A 110 -13.86 3.62 -4.92
C ALA A 110 -15.25 3.00 -4.97
N GLU A 111 -16.30 3.73 -4.56
CA GLU A 111 -17.68 3.25 -4.52
C GLU A 111 -18.28 3.05 -5.92
N GLU A 112 -17.74 3.72 -6.93
CA GLU A 112 -18.18 3.63 -8.33
C GLU A 112 -17.40 2.58 -9.13
N MET A 113 -16.37 2.01 -8.52
CA MET A 113 -15.55 1.00 -9.16
C MET A 113 -16.28 -0.37 -9.21
N PRO A 114 -16.08 -1.17 -10.28
CA PRO A 114 -16.51 -2.56 -10.32
C PRO A 114 -16.02 -3.36 -9.12
N ALA A 115 -16.75 -4.40 -8.71
CA ALA A 115 -16.39 -5.21 -7.54
C ALA A 115 -15.03 -5.88 -7.69
N GLU A 116 -14.66 -6.24 -8.92
CA GLU A 116 -13.42 -6.91 -9.30
C GLU A 116 -12.17 -6.07 -9.03
N VAL A 117 -12.31 -4.74 -8.94
CA VAL A 117 -11.19 -3.81 -8.70
C VAL A 117 -11.25 -3.17 -7.32
N ARG A 118 -12.10 -3.68 -6.43
CA ARG A 118 -12.19 -3.21 -5.04
C ARG A 118 -11.58 -4.21 -4.08
N THR A 119 -10.93 -3.70 -3.04
CA THR A 119 -10.47 -4.51 -1.91
C THR A 119 -11.66 -4.97 -1.07
N SER A 120 -11.44 -5.93 -0.18
CA SER A 120 -12.44 -6.35 0.81
C SER A 120 -12.86 -5.22 1.76
N GLN A 121 -12.08 -4.15 1.85
CA GLN A 121 -12.36 -2.95 2.65
C GLN A 121 -13.12 -1.87 1.87
N GLY A 122 -13.40 -2.10 0.58
CA GLY A 122 -14.09 -1.15 -0.29
C GLY A 122 -13.17 -0.11 -0.94
N ASP A 123 -11.86 -0.16 -0.68
CA ASP A 123 -10.85 0.67 -1.34
C ASP A 123 -10.57 0.15 -2.76
N ILE A 124 -9.80 0.89 -3.56
CA ILE A 124 -9.39 0.45 -4.90
C ILE A 124 -8.21 -0.53 -4.77
N ASP A 125 -8.36 -1.74 -5.31
CA ASP A 125 -7.24 -2.67 -5.46
C ASP A 125 -6.42 -2.28 -6.69
N LEU A 126 -5.22 -1.74 -6.44
CA LEU A 126 -4.33 -1.28 -7.50
C LEU A 126 -3.88 -2.42 -8.44
N LYS A 127 -3.64 -3.63 -7.92
CA LYS A 127 -3.20 -4.75 -8.75
C LYS A 127 -4.32 -5.18 -9.68
N ALA A 128 -5.55 -5.27 -9.17
CA ALA A 128 -6.71 -5.59 -9.97
C ALA A 128 -7.00 -4.51 -11.02
N LEU A 129 -6.92 -3.23 -10.64
CA LEU A 129 -7.06 -2.12 -11.57
C LEU A 129 -6.04 -2.19 -12.70
N ILE A 130 -4.76 -2.43 -12.39
CA ILE A 130 -3.71 -2.61 -13.40
C ILE A 130 -4.04 -3.81 -14.30
N ALA A 131 -4.49 -4.94 -13.77
CA ALA A 131 -4.86 -6.10 -14.59
C ALA A 131 -5.99 -5.78 -15.59
N VAL A 132 -7.02 -5.04 -15.15
CA VAL A 132 -8.11 -4.57 -16.02
C VAL A 132 -7.59 -3.62 -17.09
N LEU A 133 -6.72 -2.67 -16.73
CA LEU A 133 -6.11 -1.75 -17.69
C LEU A 133 -5.25 -2.50 -18.72
N THR A 134 -4.46 -3.47 -18.29
CA THR A 134 -3.68 -4.34 -19.18
C THR A 134 -4.57 -5.10 -20.16
N ALA A 135 -5.67 -5.69 -19.69
CA ALA A 135 -6.61 -6.40 -20.56
C ALA A 135 -7.25 -5.47 -21.60
N LYS A 136 -7.60 -4.24 -21.19
CA LYS A 136 -8.14 -3.22 -22.09
C LYS A 136 -7.11 -2.77 -23.14
N VAL A 137 -5.87 -2.49 -22.73
CA VAL A 137 -4.79 -2.09 -23.63
C VAL A 137 -4.51 -3.20 -24.64
N LYS A 138 -4.37 -4.45 -24.19
CA LYS A 138 -4.15 -5.60 -25.07
C LYS A 138 -5.24 -5.74 -26.14
N ARG A 139 -6.51 -5.59 -25.75
CA ARG A 139 -7.63 -5.63 -26.69
C ARG A 139 -7.57 -4.49 -27.73
N LEU A 140 -7.11 -3.31 -27.32
CA LEU A 140 -6.90 -2.18 -28.25
C LEU A 140 -5.73 -2.47 -29.19
N GLU A 141 -4.62 -3.00 -28.67
CA GLU A 141 -3.46 -3.41 -29.48
C GLU A 141 -3.87 -4.46 -30.53
N GLU A 142 -4.63 -5.48 -30.15
CA GLU A 142 -5.13 -6.50 -31.08
C GLU A 142 -6.02 -5.90 -32.17
N ALA A 143 -6.92 -4.97 -31.80
CA ALA A 143 -7.83 -4.32 -32.74
C ALA A 143 -7.12 -3.37 -33.72
N VAL A 144 -6.03 -2.72 -33.28
CA VAL A 144 -5.30 -1.73 -34.08
C VAL A 144 -4.15 -2.36 -34.86
N LEU A 145 -3.44 -3.32 -34.28
CA LEU A 145 -2.22 -3.94 -34.84
C LEU A 145 -2.46 -5.32 -35.46
N GLY A 146 -3.70 -5.82 -35.45
CA GLY A 146 -4.07 -7.07 -36.14
C GLY A 146 -3.59 -8.35 -35.47
N GLY A 147 -3.45 -8.37 -34.13
CA GLY A 147 -3.16 -9.58 -33.36
C GLY A 147 -1.77 -10.22 -33.59
N GLY A 148 -0.89 -9.58 -34.37
CA GLY A 148 0.43 -10.11 -34.75
C GLY A 148 1.60 -9.13 -34.58
N GLY A 149 1.38 -8.01 -33.88
CA GLY A 149 2.42 -7.01 -33.62
C GLY A 149 3.46 -7.53 -32.63
N THR A 150 4.51 -8.16 -33.13
CA THR A 150 5.80 -8.23 -32.45
C THR A 150 6.38 -6.82 -32.45
N VAL A 151 6.72 -6.30 -31.27
CA VAL A 151 7.65 -5.18 -31.12
C VAL A 151 9.07 -5.73 -31.14
#